data_AF-A0A9D6XF14-F1
#
_entry.id   AF-A0A9D6XF14-F1
#
_cell.length_a   1.000
_cell.length_b   1.000
_cell.length_c   1.000
_cell.angle_alpha   90.00
_cell.angle_beta   90.00
_cell.angle_gamma   90.00
#
_symmetry.space_group_name_H-M   'P 1'
#
loop_
_entity.id
_entity.type
_entity.pdbx_description
1 polymer ?
#
loop_
_entity_poly.entity_id
_entity_poly.type
_entity_poly.pdbx_seq_one_letter_code
_entity_poly.pdbx_strand_id
1 'polypeptide(L)'
;MLVLFLDLITLGIYAPVWYLLRAGALNLQDTKKQLKIGLLWLFLSLQFFGVILDLERNVILNSFILLTTPLLSAENATIAFVCIFFSTLILSLVIQVVVAMRVRGMLMEMEECRLGRPVYYSIMAVFFFHICYLQYKINRL
;
A
#
# COMPACT_ATOMS: atom_id res chain seq x y z
N MET A 1 6.00 9.05 -14.94
CA MET A 1 6.50 7.89 -15.70
C MET A 1 7.38 6.99 -14.84
N LEU A 2 8.51 7.47 -14.31
CA LEU A 2 9.44 6.63 -13.53
C LEU A 2 8.80 5.91 -12.32
N VAL A 3 7.92 6.58 -11.56
CA VAL A 3 7.24 5.95 -10.41
C VAL A 3 6.28 4.84 -10.80
N LEU A 4 5.51 5.00 -11.88
CA LEU A 4 4.63 3.95 -12.39
C LEU A 4 5.46 2.73 -12.84
N PHE A 5 6.59 2.98 -13.49
CA PHE A 5 7.49 1.93 -13.95
C PHE A 5 8.12 1.16 -12.76
N LEU A 6 8.56 1.87 -11.72
CA LEU A 6 9.08 1.27 -10.49
C LEU A 6 8.00 0.46 -9.75
N ASP A 7 6.78 1.00 -9.64
CA ASP A 7 5.68 0.30 -8.97
C ASP A 7 5.28 -0.97 -9.72
N LEU A 8 5.29 -0.93 -11.06
CA LEU A 8 5.01 -2.11 -11.89
C LEU A 8 6.11 -3.17 -11.78
N ILE A 9 7.39 -2.79 -11.87
CA ILE A 9 8.51 -3.75 -11.82
C ILE A 9 8.66 -4.37 -10.44
N THR A 10 8.39 -3.61 -9.38
CA THR A 10 8.47 -4.09 -8.01
C THR A 10 7.20 -4.78 -7.53
N LEU A 11 6.23 -5.01 -8.42
CA LEU A 11 4.93 -5.62 -8.10
C LEU A 11 4.23 -4.92 -6.92
N GLY A 12 4.30 -3.59 -6.87
CA GLY A 12 3.68 -2.77 -5.83
C GLY A 12 4.47 -2.63 -4.53
N ILE A 13 5.66 -3.24 -4.41
CA ILE A 13 6.54 -3.09 -3.23
C ILE A 13 7.13 -1.67 -3.14
N TYR A 14 7.27 -0.97 -4.27
CA TYR A 14 7.80 0.39 -4.28
C TYR A 14 6.97 1.34 -3.42
N ALA A 15 5.64 1.25 -3.46
CA ALA A 15 4.76 2.12 -2.69
C ALA A 15 5.04 2.13 -1.17
N PRO A 16 5.00 0.99 -0.44
CA PRO A 16 5.30 0.96 1.00
C PRO A 16 6.74 1.40 1.31
N VAL A 17 7.73 1.00 0.49
CA VAL A 17 9.14 1.40 0.67
C VAL A 17 9.29 2.92 0.54
N TRP A 18 8.63 3.52 -0.45
CA TRP A 18 8.66 4.96 -0.65
C TRP A 18 8.11 5.73 0.55
N TYR A 19 7.01 5.23 1.15
CA TYR A 19 6.44 5.83 2.36
C TYR A 19 7.38 5.67 3.56
N LEU A 20 8.01 4.51 3.74
CA LEU A 20 8.97 4.27 4.84
C LEU A 20 10.17 5.21 4.76
N LEU A 21 10.76 5.35 3.57
CA LEU A 21 11.92 6.22 3.36
C LEU A 21 11.59 7.70 3.63
N ARG A 22 10.33 8.12 3.45
CA ARG A 22 9.89 9.50 3.68
C ARG A 22 9.18 9.71 5.00
N ALA A 23 8.88 8.65 5.76
CA ALA A 23 8.18 8.74 7.03
C ALA A 23 8.94 9.64 8.02
N GLY A 24 10.27 9.55 8.05
CA GLY A 24 11.11 10.42 8.86
C GLY A 24 10.93 11.90 8.50
N ALA A 25 11.09 12.25 7.22
CA ALA A 25 10.91 13.62 6.75
C ALA A 25 9.49 14.17 6.95
N LEU A 26 8.47 13.33 6.78
CA LEU A 26 7.06 13.69 6.98
C LEU A 26 6.69 13.83 8.46
N ASN A 27 7.28 13.02 9.35
CA ASN A 27 7.00 13.06 10.80
C ASN A 27 7.85 14.07 11.57
N LEU A 28 8.97 14.54 11.00
CA LEU A 28 9.81 15.60 11.60
C LEU A 28 9.13 16.96 11.62
N GLN A 29 8.06 17.14 10.85
CA GLN A 29 7.30 18.38 10.84
C GLN A 29 6.14 18.25 11.83
N ASP A 30 5.91 19.29 12.63
CA ASP A 30 4.85 19.42 13.66
C ASP A 30 3.42 19.45 13.07
N THR A 31 3.17 18.59 12.09
CA THR A 31 1.84 18.30 11.56
C THR A 31 1.05 17.51 12.60
N LYS A 32 -0.24 17.83 12.73
CA LYS A 32 -1.13 17.13 13.68
C LYS A 32 -1.33 15.67 13.29
N LYS A 33 -1.09 15.35 12.03
CA LYS A 33 -1.20 14.01 11.46
C LYS A 33 0.18 13.38 11.40
N GLN A 34 0.39 12.29 12.12
CA GLN A 34 1.62 11.50 12.02
C GLN A 34 1.41 10.19 11.27
N LEU A 35 2.45 9.78 10.54
CA LEU A 35 2.51 8.51 9.85
C LEU A 35 2.97 7.43 10.85
N LYS A 36 2.07 6.51 11.17
CA LYS A 36 2.38 5.40 12.08
C LYS A 36 3.31 4.41 11.37
N ILE A 37 4.56 4.31 11.83
CA ILE A 37 5.56 3.41 11.25
C ILE A 37 5.07 1.95 11.20
N GLY A 38 4.32 1.50 12.22
CA GLY A 38 3.76 0.16 12.27
C GLY A 38 2.74 -0.13 11.15
N LEU A 39 1.97 0.88 10.74
CA LEU A 39 1.04 0.74 9.60
C LEU A 39 1.80 0.56 8.28
N LEU A 40 2.96 1.22 8.14
CA LEU A 40 3.80 1.05 6.95
C LEU A 40 4.48 -0.31 6.89
N TRP A 41 4.95 -0.82 8.04
CA TRP A 41 5.50 -2.17 8.11
C TRP A 41 4.45 -3.23 7.82
N LEU A 42 3.22 -3.06 8.31
CA LEU A 42 2.08 -3.92 7.94
C LEU A 42 1.79 -3.84 6.44
N PHE A 43 1.82 -2.64 5.85
CA PHE A 43 1.61 -2.48 4.41
C PHE A 43 2.70 -3.22 3.61
N LEU A 44 3.96 -3.05 4.00
CA LEU A 44 5.09 -3.72 3.37
C LEU A 44 4.99 -5.25 3.49
N SER A 45 4.68 -5.77 4.68
CA SER A 45 4.58 -7.21 4.91
C SER A 45 3.45 -7.85 4.11
N LEU A 46 2.30 -7.17 3.98
CA LEU A 46 1.19 -7.64 3.14
C LEU A 46 1.56 -7.68 1.65
N GLN A 47 2.31 -6.70 1.15
CA GLN A 47 2.78 -6.73 -0.24
C GLN A 47 3.77 -7.87 -0.48
N PHE A 48 4.74 -8.06 0.42
CA PHE A 48 5.65 -9.21 0.33
C PHE A 48 4.91 -10.54 0.38
N PHE A 49 3.95 -10.68 1.30
CA PHE A 49 3.15 -11.89 1.40
C PHE A 49 2.33 -12.14 0.13
N GLY A 50 1.70 -11.11 -0.44
CA GLY A 50 0.98 -11.22 -1.71
C GLY A 50 1.86 -11.64 -2.88
N VAL A 51 3.07 -11.08 -2.98
CA VAL A 51 4.05 -11.46 -4.02
C VAL A 51 4.49 -12.92 -3.84
N ILE A 52 4.76 -13.37 -2.62
CA ILE A 52 5.12 -14.77 -2.34
C ILE A 52 3.97 -15.71 -2.72
N LEU A 53 2.72 -15.36 -2.36
CA LEU A 53 1.55 -16.14 -2.73
C LEU A 53 1.37 -16.26 -4.25
N ASP A 54 1.74 -15.23 -5.01
CA ASP A 54 1.62 -15.23 -6.46
C ASP A 54 2.73 -16.02 -7.14
N LEU A 55 3.99 -15.81 -6.72
CA LEU A 55 5.17 -16.49 -7.28
C LEU A 55 5.14 -18.01 -7.03
N GLU A 56 4.80 -18.41 -5.80
CA GLU A 56 4.80 -19.82 -5.38
C GLU A 56 3.39 -20.41 -5.36
N ARG A 57 2.45 -19.81 -6.10
CA ARG A 57 1.01 -20.14 -6.08
C ARG A 57 0.75 -21.63 -6.15
N ASN A 58 1.38 -22.33 -7.10
CA ASN A 58 1.14 -23.76 -7.33
C ASN A 58 1.63 -24.61 -6.16
N VAL A 59 2.82 -24.31 -5.63
CA VAL A 59 3.41 -25.03 -4.49
C VAL A 59 2.58 -24.82 -3.23
N ILE A 60 2.21 -23.56 -2.96
CA ILE A 60 1.43 -23.19 -1.78
C ILE A 60 0.01 -23.76 -1.87
N LEU A 61 -0.65 -23.68 -3.03
CA LEU A 61 -1.98 -24.25 -3.23
C LEU A 61 -1.98 -25.76 -3.05
N ASN A 62 -1.03 -26.48 -3.65
CA ASN A 62 -0.94 -27.94 -3.49
C ASN A 62 -0.68 -28.34 -2.04
N SER A 63 0.19 -27.59 -1.34
CA SER A 63 0.46 -27.79 0.09
C SER A 63 -0.78 -27.51 0.94
N PHE A 64 -1.53 -26.45 0.61
CA PHE A 64 -2.77 -26.08 1.28
C PHE A 64 -3.86 -27.14 1.09
N ILE A 65 -4.04 -27.65 -0.13
CA ILE A 65 -4.97 -28.74 -0.43
C ILE A 65 -4.57 -29.98 0.36
N LEU A 66 -3.29 -30.39 0.32
CA LEU A 66 -2.82 -31.57 1.06
C LEU A 66 -3.12 -31.45 2.56
N LEU A 67 -2.91 -30.27 3.14
CA LEU A 67 -3.17 -30.01 4.57
C LEU A 67 -4.67 -30.02 4.93
N THR A 68 -5.53 -29.56 4.01
CA THR A 68 -6.96 -29.30 4.29
C THR A 68 -7.90 -30.40 3.79
N THR A 69 -7.44 -31.27 2.89
CA THR A 69 -8.19 -32.44 2.39
C THR A 69 -8.81 -33.36 3.44
N PRO A 70 -8.24 -33.58 4.66
CA PRO A 70 -8.93 -34.36 5.69
C PRO A 70 -10.19 -33.67 6.25
N LEU A 71 -10.38 -32.37 6.00
CA LEU A 71 -11.47 -31.55 6.53
C LEU A 71 -12.41 -31.01 5.44
N LEU A 72 -11.88 -30.76 4.24
CA LEU A 72 -12.56 -30.12 3.11
C LEU A 72 -12.30 -30.89 1.83
N SER A 73 -13.24 -30.89 0.88
CA SER A 73 -12.96 -31.36 -0.48
C SER A 73 -11.88 -30.49 -1.13
N ALA A 74 -11.11 -31.06 -2.07
CA ALA A 74 -10.04 -30.33 -2.77
C ALA A 74 -10.58 -29.08 -3.51
N GLU A 75 -11.81 -29.15 -4.02
CA GLU A 75 -12.51 -28.02 -4.63
C GLU A 75 -12.75 -26.89 -3.62
N ASN A 76 -13.31 -27.21 -2.44
CA ASN A 76 -13.56 -26.23 -1.39
C ASN A 76 -12.26 -25.62 -0.85
N ALA A 77 -11.19 -26.42 -0.73
CA ALA A 77 -9.87 -25.93 -0.36
C ALA A 77 -9.32 -24.93 -1.38
N THR A 78 -9.50 -25.19 -2.68
CA THR A 78 -9.07 -24.29 -3.75
C THR A 78 -9.83 -22.96 -3.68
N ILE A 79 -11.15 -23.01 -3.49
CA ILE A 79 -11.98 -21.81 -3.33
C ILE A 79 -11.54 -21.01 -2.10
N ALA A 80 -11.31 -21.67 -0.96
CA ALA A 80 -10.84 -21.02 0.25
C ALA A 80 -9.49 -20.31 0.05
N PHE A 81 -8.54 -20.96 -0.64
CA PHE A 81 -7.25 -20.37 -0.97
C PHE A 81 -7.40 -19.10 -1.83
N VAL A 82 -8.25 -19.16 -2.85
CA VAL A 82 -8.56 -18.00 -3.71
C VAL A 82 -9.18 -16.86 -2.90
N CYS A 83 -10.10 -17.16 -1.99
CA CYS A 83 -10.67 -16.16 -1.08
C CYS A 83 -9.61 -15.51 -0.16
N ILE A 84 -8.68 -16.30 0.39
CA ILE A 84 -7.56 -15.78 1.20
C ILE A 84 -6.68 -14.86 0.36
N PHE A 85 -6.36 -15.25 -0.87
CA PHE A 85 -5.58 -14.44 -1.79
C PHE A 85 -6.26 -13.09 -2.08
N PHE A 86 -7.54 -13.10 -2.50
CA PHE A 86 -8.26 -11.86 -2.79
C PHE A 86 -8.46 -10.97 -1.56
N SER A 87 -8.74 -11.55 -0.39
CA SER A 87 -8.87 -10.77 0.85
C SER A 87 -7.57 -10.06 1.23
N THR A 88 -6.41 -10.70 0.99
CA THR A 88 -5.09 -10.10 1.18
C THR A 88 -4.88 -8.90 0.24
N LEU A 89 -5.25 -9.04 -1.04
CA LEU A 89 -5.15 -7.95 -2.01
C LEU A 89 -6.05 -6.75 -1.65
N ILE A 90 -7.30 -7.02 -1.25
CA ILE A 90 -8.24 -5.98 -0.83
C ILE A 90 -7.73 -5.25 0.41
N LEU A 91 -7.23 -5.99 1.41
CA LEU A 91 -6.68 -5.40 2.62
C LEU A 91 -5.46 -4.51 2.31
N SER A 92 -4.57 -4.97 1.44
CA SER A 92 -3.41 -4.21 0.98
C SER A 92 -3.84 -2.89 0.29
N LEU A 93 -4.82 -2.95 -0.61
CA LEU A 93 -5.38 -1.77 -1.28
C LEU A 93 -6.00 -0.78 -0.29
N VAL A 94 -6.77 -1.26 0.69
CA VAL A 94 -7.37 -0.40 1.74
C VAL A 94 -6.28 0.32 2.52
N ILE A 95 -5.23 -0.38 2.93
CA ILE A 95 -4.10 0.22 3.65
C ILE A 95 -3.39 1.25 2.77
N GLN A 96 -3.17 0.95 1.49
CA GLN A 96 -2.55 1.87 0.53
C GLN A 96 -3.34 3.19 0.42
N VAL A 97 -4.67 3.12 0.29
CA VAL A 97 -5.55 4.30 0.25
C VAL A 97 -5.45 5.08 1.57
N VAL A 98 -5.52 4.40 2.71
CA VAL A 98 -5.44 5.05 4.03
C VAL A 98 -4.11 5.78 4.21
N VAL A 99 -3.00 5.15 3.84
CA VAL A 99 -1.66 5.76 3.92
C VAL A 99 -1.56 6.95 2.97
N ALA A 100 -2.03 6.82 1.72
CA ALA A 100 -2.02 7.91 0.74
C ALA A 100 -2.83 9.13 1.22
N MET A 101 -4.01 8.89 1.81
CA MET A 101 -4.87 9.94 2.36
C MET A 101 -4.26 10.64 3.58
N ARG A 102 -3.51 9.89 4.41
CA ARG A 102 -2.74 10.48 5.52
C ARG A 102 -1.62 11.38 5.00
N VAL A 103 -0.82 10.90 4.05
CA VAL A 103 0.27 11.70 3.46
C VAL A 103 -0.28 12.94 2.75
N ARG A 104 -1.40 12.82 2.04
CA ARG A 104 -2.12 13.98 1.48
C ARG A 104 -2.40 15.03 2.56
N GLY A 105 -2.94 14.62 3.70
CA GLY A 105 -3.25 15.51 4.82
C GLY A 105 -2.02 16.19 5.40
N MET A 106 -0.90 15.45 5.52
CA MET A 106 0.38 16.01 5.97
C MET A 106 0.91 17.05 5.00
N LEU A 107 0.98 16.72 3.70
CA LEU A 107 1.49 17.63 2.68
C LEU A 107 0.66 18.92 2.57
N MET A 108 -0.66 18.84 2.73
CA MET A 108 -1.52 20.03 2.79
C MET A 108 -1.18 20.92 3.99
N GLU A 109 -1.03 20.35 5.19
CA GLU A 109 -0.62 21.11 6.39
C GLU A 109 0.76 21.75 6.20
N MET A 110 1.71 21.01 5.62
CA MET A 110 3.06 21.51 5.32
C MET A 110 3.05 22.69 4.35
N GLU A 111 2.28 22.59 3.27
CA GLU A 111 2.16 23.67 2.28
C GLU A 111 1.44 24.90 2.84
N GLU A 112 0.42 24.69 3.67
CA GLU A 112 -0.31 25.78 4.32
C GLU A 112 0.59 26.57 5.27
N CYS A 113 1.40 25.87 6.07
CA CYS A 113 2.44 26.50 6.89
C CYS A 113 3.50 27.24 6.05
N ARG A 114 3.91 26.69 4.90
CA ARG A 114 4.93 27.29 4.02
C ARG A 114 4.44 28.53 3.29
N LEU A 115 3.20 28.50 2.79
CA LEU A 115 2.64 29.55 1.91
C LEU A 115 1.75 30.55 2.63
N GLY A 116 1.39 30.30 3.90
CA GLY A 116 0.47 31.14 4.67
C GLY A 116 -0.96 31.16 4.13
N ARG A 117 -1.33 30.18 3.29
CA ARG A 117 -2.66 30.04 2.70
C ARG A 117 -3.05 28.57 2.55
N PRO A 118 -4.34 28.23 2.66
CA PRO A 118 -4.78 26.85 2.51
C PRO A 118 -4.49 26.33 1.10
N VAL A 119 -3.97 25.11 1.00
CA VAL A 119 -3.77 24.42 -0.28
C VAL A 119 -4.58 23.14 -0.35
N TYR A 120 -5.23 22.92 -1.49
CA TYR A 120 -6.14 21.80 -1.71
C TYR A 120 -5.55 20.76 -2.64
N TYR A 121 -5.47 19.52 -2.16
CA TYR A 121 -5.15 18.36 -2.96
C TYR A 121 -6.42 17.58 -3.30
N SER A 122 -6.59 17.18 -4.56
CA SER A 122 -7.76 16.38 -4.99
C SER A 122 -7.78 15.01 -4.30
N ILE A 123 -8.90 14.68 -3.63
CA ILE A 123 -9.13 13.38 -3.02
C ILE A 123 -9.22 12.29 -4.09
N MET A 124 -9.95 12.55 -5.17
CA MET A 124 -10.11 11.59 -6.27
C MET A 124 -8.77 11.30 -6.93
N ALA A 125 -7.91 12.30 -7.09
CA ALA A 125 -6.58 12.05 -7.64
C ALA A 125 -5.72 11.18 -6.71
N VAL A 126 -5.81 11.36 -5.39
CA VAL A 126 -5.13 10.50 -4.42
C VAL A 126 -5.71 9.09 -4.42
N PHE A 127 -7.02 8.93 -4.59
CA PHE A 127 -7.67 7.63 -4.65
C PHE A 127 -7.33 6.84 -5.91
N PHE A 128 -7.23 7.46 -7.09
CA PHE A 128 -6.92 6.71 -8.32
C PHE A 128 -5.43 6.59 -8.61
N PHE A 129 -4.63 7.59 -8.24
CA PHE A 129 -3.21 7.65 -8.61
C PHE A 129 -2.25 7.51 -7.43
N HIS A 130 -2.75 7.43 -6.20
CA HIS A 130 -1.99 7.13 -4.97
C HIS A 130 -0.64 7.88 -4.91
N ILE A 131 0.45 7.10 -4.82
CA ILE A 131 1.83 7.57 -4.77
C ILE A 131 2.23 8.39 -6.00
N CYS A 132 1.70 8.11 -7.18
CA CYS A 132 2.05 8.82 -8.40
C CYS A 132 1.60 10.29 -8.32
N TYR A 133 0.39 10.53 -7.83
CA TYR A 133 -0.11 11.89 -7.65
C TYR A 133 0.61 12.63 -6.52
N LEU A 134 0.86 11.94 -5.39
CA LEU A 134 1.60 12.53 -4.27
C LEU A 134 3.04 12.90 -4.67
N GLN A 135 3.75 12.02 -5.38
CA GLN A 135 5.08 12.31 -5.91
C GLN A 135 5.05 13.48 -6.91
N TYR A 136 4.07 13.50 -7.82
CA TYR A 136 3.92 14.61 -8.77
C TYR A 136 3.76 15.95 -8.04
N LYS A 137 2.96 16.00 -6.96
CA LYS A 137 2.79 17.19 -6.14
C LYS A 137 4.08 17.58 -5.42
N ILE A 138 4.76 16.62 -4.81
CA ILE A 138 6.04 16.86 -4.14
C ILE A 138 7.10 17.39 -5.11
N ASN A 139 7.16 16.88 -6.34
CA ASN A 139 8.13 17.34 -7.33
C ASN A 139 7.85 18.76 -7.87
N ARG A 140 6.65 19.31 -7.61
CA ARG A 140 6.28 20.68 -7.99
C ARG A 140 6.55 21.69 -6.87
N LEU A 141 6.83 21.22 -5.65
CA LEU A 141 7.10 22.06 -4.48
C LEU A 141 8.43 22.79 -4.56
#